data_AF-A0AAE7ATH6-F1
#
_entry.id   AF-A0AAE7ATH6-F1
#
_cell.length_a   1.000
_cell.length_b   1.000
_cell.length_c   1.000
_cell.angle_alpha   90.00
_cell.angle_beta   90.00
_cell.angle_gamma   90.00
#
_symmetry.space_group_name_H-M   'P 1'
#
loop_
_entity.id
_entity.type
_entity.pdbx_description
1 polymer ?
#
loop_
_entity_poly.entity_id
_entity_poly.type
_entity_poly.pdbx_seq_one_letter_code
_entity_poly.pdbx_strand_id
1 'polypeptide(L)'
;MWNSKTKMLLGLAFILPLYGCGGGGGGGGEGGSSGSTGSGSTGSSTPASSGTPVSLSSLQIDPANSLTSVYKVDVDVSLPHLASSQVYISICDHAGGNLQSVDYNKCMVKAALQSGAGSYQLQVPNHCESLIAVVSVMEPNTQPLVYTLNHNNQPQTQWLIQ
;
A
#
# COMPACT_ATOMS: atom_id res chain seq x y z
N MET A 1 34.68 -47.31 2.53
CA MET A 1 34.24 -48.16 1.41
C MET A 1 33.04 -47.49 0.77
N TRP A 2 33.15 -47.25 -0.55
CA TRP A 2 32.29 -46.44 -1.42
C TRP A 2 31.17 -47.31 -2.03
N ASN A 3 29.95 -46.75 -2.25
CA ASN A 3 28.99 -46.99 -3.35
C ASN A 3 27.58 -46.54 -2.93
N SER A 4 27.07 -45.38 -3.36
CA SER A 4 26.59 -44.97 -4.71
C SER A 4 25.45 -45.83 -5.23
N LYS A 5 24.25 -45.23 -5.36
CA LYS A 5 23.35 -45.36 -6.53
C LYS A 5 22.45 -44.11 -6.66
N THR A 6 22.99 -43.10 -7.34
CA THR A 6 22.22 -42.01 -7.97
C THR A 6 21.36 -42.60 -9.08
N LYS A 7 20.05 -42.37 -9.06
CA LYS A 7 19.17 -42.55 -10.23
C LYS A 7 18.68 -41.18 -10.69
N MET A 8 19.38 -40.70 -11.71
CA MET A 8 19.01 -39.62 -12.62
C MET A 8 17.94 -40.12 -13.60
N LEU A 9 16.84 -39.39 -13.74
CA LEU A 9 15.86 -39.42 -14.85
C LEU A 9 15.18 -38.02 -14.78
N LEU A 10 15.63 -37.00 -15.52
CA LEU A 10 15.23 -36.66 -16.90
C LEU A 10 13.69 -36.70 -17.01
N GLY A 11 12.92 -35.61 -17.03
CA GLY A 11 13.11 -34.31 -17.66
C GLY A 11 11.96 -34.13 -18.68
N LEU A 12 10.97 -33.28 -18.38
CA LEU A 12 10.02 -32.81 -19.39
C LEU A 12 9.60 -31.37 -19.06
N ALA A 13 10.32 -30.43 -19.65
CA ALA A 13 9.99 -29.01 -19.67
C ALA A 13 8.84 -28.79 -20.67
N PHE A 14 7.69 -28.34 -20.17
CA PHE A 14 6.57 -27.90 -21.00
C PHE A 14 6.66 -26.37 -21.12
N ILE A 15 7.17 -25.90 -22.25
CA ILE A 15 7.26 -24.48 -22.60
C ILE A 15 6.00 -24.13 -23.38
N LEU A 16 5.09 -23.36 -22.77
CA LEU A 16 3.94 -22.77 -23.46
C LEU A 16 4.26 -21.31 -23.79
N PRO A 17 4.21 -20.88 -25.07
CA PRO A 17 4.42 -19.48 -25.43
C PRO A 17 3.23 -18.60 -25.01
N LEU A 18 3.57 -17.40 -24.55
CA LEU A 18 2.70 -16.29 -24.21
C LEU A 18 1.95 -15.77 -25.44
N TYR A 19 0.62 -15.70 -25.38
CA TYR A 19 -0.17 -14.86 -26.28
C TYR A 19 -0.37 -13.48 -25.64
N GLY A 20 0.15 -12.46 -26.33
CA GLY A 20 -0.17 -11.06 -26.07
C GLY A 20 -1.36 -10.58 -26.90
N CYS A 21 -2.14 -9.68 -26.33
CA CYS A 21 -3.07 -8.74 -26.97
C CYS A 21 -3.45 -7.74 -25.86
N GLY A 22 -3.18 -6.43 -25.88
CA GLY A 22 -3.13 -5.50 -27.00
C GLY A 22 -4.48 -4.79 -27.10
N GLY A 23 -4.60 -3.56 -26.58
CA GLY A 23 -5.85 -2.79 -26.74
C GLY A 23 -5.93 -1.53 -25.89
N GLY A 24 -5.29 -0.45 -26.35
CA GLY A 24 -5.49 0.90 -25.85
C GLY A 24 -6.75 1.57 -26.43
N GLY A 25 -7.16 2.68 -25.82
CA GLY A 25 -8.23 3.53 -26.34
C GLY A 25 -8.54 4.68 -25.39
N GLY A 26 -7.84 5.80 -25.57
CA GLY A 26 -8.17 7.07 -24.93
C GLY A 26 -9.41 7.71 -25.56
N GLY A 27 -10.08 8.55 -24.78
CA GLY A 27 -11.19 9.37 -25.23
C GLY A 27 -11.39 10.54 -24.29
N GLY A 28 -10.72 11.66 -24.59
CA GLY A 28 -11.02 12.96 -24.04
C GLY A 28 -12.28 13.54 -24.68
N GLY A 29 -13.01 14.35 -23.91
CA GLY A 29 -14.16 15.11 -24.37
C GLY A 29 -14.37 16.31 -23.46
N GLU A 30 -13.92 17.46 -23.94
CA GLU A 30 -14.05 18.78 -23.34
C GLU A 30 -15.43 19.41 -23.65
N GLY A 31 -15.82 20.40 -22.85
CA GLY A 31 -16.87 21.39 -23.17
C GLY A 31 -18.20 21.16 -22.43
N GLY A 32 -18.86 22.15 -21.84
CA GLY A 32 -18.67 23.59 -21.85
C GLY A 32 -19.76 24.28 -21.00
N SER A 33 -19.51 25.56 -20.71
CA SER A 33 -20.19 26.50 -19.81
C SER A 33 -21.71 26.64 -19.87
N SER A 34 -22.29 26.99 -18.71
CA SER A 34 -23.10 28.20 -18.40
C SER A 34 -23.88 27.91 -17.10
N GLY A 35 -23.84 28.66 -16.00
CA GLY A 35 -23.96 30.10 -15.85
C GLY A 35 -25.30 30.39 -15.15
N SER A 36 -25.31 30.72 -13.86
CA SER A 36 -26.36 31.55 -13.23
C SER A 36 -25.97 32.02 -11.83
N THR A 37 -26.19 33.31 -11.64
CA THR A 37 -26.07 34.17 -10.46
C THR A 37 -26.91 33.73 -9.26
N GLY A 38 -26.35 33.89 -8.06
CA GLY A 38 -27.07 33.81 -6.78
C GLY A 38 -26.31 34.56 -5.69
N SER A 39 -26.91 35.63 -5.21
CA SER A 39 -26.36 36.60 -4.26
C SER A 39 -26.44 36.09 -2.80
N GLY A 40 -25.44 36.44 -1.98
CA GLY A 40 -25.65 36.64 -0.53
C GLY A 40 -24.85 35.77 0.44
N SER A 41 -24.01 36.46 1.22
CA SER A 41 -23.83 36.33 2.68
C SER A 41 -22.45 35.94 3.20
N THR A 42 -21.93 36.88 4.01
CA THR A 42 -21.02 36.73 5.16
C THR A 42 -19.61 36.21 4.92
N GLY A 43 -18.67 37.14 4.99
CA GLY A 43 -17.23 36.88 5.00
C GLY A 43 -16.82 35.97 6.15
N SER A 44 -16.33 34.79 5.77
CA SER A 44 -15.41 34.01 6.58
C SER A 44 -14.03 34.27 6.00
N SER A 45 -13.17 34.97 6.74
CA SER A 45 -11.79 35.26 6.38
C SER A 45 -10.98 33.97 6.47
N THR A 46 -11.05 33.15 5.42
CA THR A 46 -10.04 32.13 5.13
C THR A 46 -8.75 32.85 4.74
N PRO A 47 -7.58 32.52 5.29
CA PRO A 47 -6.32 33.04 4.75
C PRO A 47 -6.20 32.57 3.31
N ALA A 48 -6.35 33.48 2.35
CA ALA A 48 -6.02 33.22 0.97
C ALA A 48 -4.52 32.91 0.92
N SER A 49 -4.17 31.64 0.72
CA SER A 49 -2.81 31.27 0.34
C SER A 49 -2.52 32.01 -0.96
N SER A 50 -1.78 33.12 -0.85
CA SER A 50 -1.39 33.98 -1.96
C SER A 50 -0.22 33.36 -2.73
N GLY A 51 -0.35 32.07 -3.05
CA GLY A 51 0.57 31.36 -3.91
C GLY A 51 0.16 31.59 -5.36
N THR A 52 1.01 32.24 -6.14
CA THR A 52 0.92 32.22 -7.61
C THR A 52 0.71 30.77 -8.05
N PRO A 53 -0.28 30.45 -8.90
CA PRO A 53 -0.45 29.10 -9.41
C PRO A 53 0.84 28.66 -10.10
N VAL A 54 1.49 27.65 -9.54
CA VAL A 54 2.76 27.13 -10.05
C VAL A 54 2.44 26.27 -11.27
N SER A 55 2.84 26.73 -12.45
CA SER A 55 2.74 25.92 -13.67
C SER A 55 3.77 24.81 -13.64
N LEU A 56 3.45 23.66 -14.22
CA LEU A 56 4.44 22.59 -14.44
C LEU A 56 5.64 23.08 -15.23
N SER A 57 5.44 24.07 -16.12
CA SER A 57 6.52 24.70 -16.90
C SER A 57 7.47 25.58 -16.07
N SER A 58 7.10 25.92 -14.83
CA SER A 58 7.92 26.74 -13.91
C SER A 58 8.49 25.95 -12.74
N LEU A 59 8.26 24.63 -12.67
CA LEU A 59 8.85 23.77 -11.64
C LEU A 59 10.36 23.62 -11.87
N GLN A 60 11.16 24.19 -10.99
CA GLN A 60 12.58 23.87 -10.88
C GLN A 60 12.77 22.75 -9.85
N ILE A 61 13.28 21.62 -10.30
CA ILE A 61 13.57 20.46 -9.46
C ILE A 61 15.03 20.58 -9.03
N ASP A 62 15.28 20.48 -7.72
CA ASP A 62 16.64 20.42 -7.20
C ASP A 62 17.39 19.25 -7.84
N PRO A 63 18.63 19.43 -8.35
CA PRO A 63 19.42 18.33 -8.92
C PRO A 63 19.61 17.13 -7.98
N ALA A 64 19.51 17.33 -6.67
CA ALA A 64 19.58 16.28 -5.65
C ALA A 64 18.23 15.58 -5.38
N ASN A 65 17.11 16.10 -5.90
CA ASN A 65 15.80 15.50 -5.75
C ASN A 65 15.65 14.29 -6.70
N SER A 66 15.51 13.10 -6.14
CA SER A 66 15.40 11.84 -6.90
C SER A 66 14.01 11.60 -7.51
N LEU A 67 13.04 12.48 -7.26
CA LEU A 67 11.62 12.35 -7.65
C LEU A 67 11.00 11.02 -7.22
N THR A 68 11.54 10.43 -6.15
CA THR A 68 11.05 9.18 -5.60
C THR A 68 9.64 9.43 -5.06
N SER A 69 8.67 8.64 -5.52
CA SER A 69 7.25 8.76 -5.16
C SER A 69 6.79 7.72 -4.14
N VAL A 70 7.68 6.82 -3.74
CA VAL A 70 7.42 5.72 -2.81
C VAL A 70 8.53 5.56 -1.78
N TYR A 71 8.20 5.12 -0.57
CA TYR A 71 9.15 4.61 0.40
C TYR A 71 8.94 3.10 0.58
N LYS A 72 9.96 2.41 1.07
CA LYS A 72 9.90 0.98 1.35
C LYS A 72 9.56 0.71 2.81
N VAL A 73 8.72 -0.30 3.06
CA VAL A 73 8.48 -0.82 4.41
C VAL A 73 8.72 -2.32 4.42
N ASP A 74 9.70 -2.74 5.20
CA ASP A 74 9.95 -4.15 5.48
C ASP A 74 9.17 -4.51 6.75
N VAL A 75 8.17 -5.37 6.62
CA VAL A 75 7.28 -5.76 7.72
C VAL A 75 7.64 -7.17 8.16
N ASP A 76 7.98 -7.34 9.43
CA ASP A 76 8.18 -8.64 10.05
C ASP A 76 7.17 -8.84 11.18
N VAL A 77 6.40 -9.92 11.09
CA VAL A 77 5.34 -10.27 12.03
C VAL A 77 5.75 -11.51 12.79
N SER A 78 5.67 -11.47 14.12
CA SER A 78 5.95 -12.59 15.02
C SER A 78 5.01 -12.57 16.22
N LEU A 79 3.89 -13.28 16.12
CA LEU A 79 2.86 -13.40 17.15
C LEU A 79 2.79 -14.85 17.68
N PRO A 80 3.79 -15.30 18.48
CA PRO A 80 3.90 -16.72 18.87
C PRO A 80 2.71 -17.20 19.72
N HIS A 81 2.02 -16.29 20.42
CA HIS A 81 0.82 -16.60 21.18
C HIS A 81 -0.38 -17.01 20.29
N LEU A 82 -0.30 -16.76 18.98
CA LEU A 82 -1.31 -17.15 17.98
C LEU A 82 -0.85 -18.31 17.08
N ALA A 83 0.24 -19.01 17.43
CA ALA A 83 0.83 -20.02 16.55
C ALA A 83 -0.09 -21.21 16.23
N SER A 84 -1.07 -21.48 17.09
CA SER A 84 -2.07 -22.55 16.91
C SER A 84 -3.37 -22.08 16.25
N SER A 85 -3.56 -20.78 16.03
CA SER A 85 -4.80 -20.21 15.50
C SER A 85 -4.66 -19.90 14.00
N GLN A 86 -5.77 -19.93 13.28
CA GLN A 86 -5.82 -19.44 11.91
C GLN A 86 -5.94 -17.91 11.94
N VAL A 87 -4.93 -17.21 11.45
CA VAL A 87 -4.83 -15.75 11.56
C VAL A 87 -4.56 -15.12 10.20
N TYR A 88 -5.18 -13.98 9.95
CA TYR A 88 -4.95 -13.16 8.75
C TYR A 88 -4.47 -11.77 9.15
N ILE A 89 -3.60 -11.19 8.33
CA ILE A 89 -3.17 -9.79 8.44
C ILE A 89 -3.67 -9.01 7.23
N SER A 90 -4.19 -7.82 7.48
CA SER A 90 -4.45 -6.79 6.48
C SER A 90 -3.60 -5.57 6.78
N ILE A 91 -2.79 -5.10 5.81
CA ILE A 91 -2.00 -3.87 5.95
C ILE A 91 -2.51 -2.84 4.96
N CYS A 92 -2.97 -1.70 5.46
CA CYS A 92 -3.72 -0.70 4.71
C CYS A 92 -3.18 0.71 5.02
N ASP A 93 -3.51 1.66 4.15
CA ASP A 93 -3.29 3.09 4.44
C ASP A 93 -4.14 3.52 5.66
N HIS A 94 -3.53 4.24 6.57
CA HIS A 94 -4.17 4.83 7.74
C HIS A 94 -4.34 6.33 7.49
N ALA A 95 -5.32 6.70 6.67
CA ALA A 95 -5.62 8.08 6.30
C ALA A 95 -6.23 8.92 7.45
N GLY A 96 -5.70 8.78 8.68
CA GLY A 96 -6.10 9.53 9.88
C GLY A 96 -7.40 9.09 10.54
N GLY A 97 -8.03 8.00 10.07
CA GLY A 97 -9.27 7.49 10.64
C GLY A 97 -9.07 6.30 11.59
N ASN A 98 -10.11 5.90 12.32
CA ASN A 98 -10.06 4.75 13.23
C ASN A 98 -10.16 3.40 12.48
N LEU A 99 -10.12 2.28 13.21
CA LEU A 99 -10.31 0.94 12.64
C LEU A 99 -11.54 0.77 11.74
N GLN A 100 -12.60 1.52 12.01
CA GLN A 100 -13.86 1.41 11.27
C GLN A 100 -13.84 2.17 9.95
N SER A 101 -12.83 3.01 9.76
CA SER A 101 -12.58 3.74 8.50
C SER A 101 -11.67 2.99 7.54
N VAL A 102 -11.13 1.83 7.94
CA VAL A 102 -10.22 1.03 7.10
C VAL A 102 -10.97 0.47 5.90
N ASP A 103 -10.58 0.88 4.70
CA ASP A 103 -11.07 0.28 3.45
C ASP A 103 -10.28 -1.00 3.13
N TYR A 104 -10.83 -2.15 3.55
CA TYR A 104 -10.20 -3.45 3.38
C TYR A 104 -9.99 -3.88 1.92
N ASN A 105 -10.58 -3.18 0.95
CA ASN A 105 -10.38 -3.44 -0.47
C ASN A 105 -9.12 -2.74 -1.01
N LYS A 106 -8.60 -1.74 -0.29
CA LYS A 106 -7.42 -0.95 -0.68
C LYS A 106 -6.17 -1.33 0.10
N CYS A 107 -6.21 -2.39 0.90
CA CYS A 107 -5.04 -2.87 1.63
C CYS A 107 -3.97 -3.38 0.68
N MET A 108 -2.72 -3.03 0.98
CA MET A 108 -1.53 -3.46 0.25
C MET A 108 -1.21 -4.94 0.53
N VAL A 109 -1.57 -5.43 1.72
CA VAL A 109 -1.42 -6.83 2.11
C VAL A 109 -2.74 -7.37 2.62
N LYS A 110 -3.08 -8.58 2.19
CA LYS A 110 -4.14 -9.44 2.74
C LYS A 110 -3.62 -10.87 2.70
N ALA A 111 -3.14 -11.40 3.81
CA ALA A 111 -2.44 -12.68 3.84
C ALA A 111 -2.75 -13.47 5.10
N ALA A 112 -2.64 -14.80 5.01
CA ALA A 112 -2.63 -15.65 6.20
C ALA A 112 -1.25 -15.60 6.86
N LEU A 113 -1.20 -15.60 8.19
CA LEU A 113 0.03 -15.79 8.94
C LEU A 113 0.28 -17.28 9.13
N GLN A 114 1.53 -17.71 8.92
CA GLN A 114 1.94 -19.08 9.17
C GLN A 114 2.45 -19.19 10.61
N SER A 115 1.70 -19.90 11.46
CA SER A 115 2.03 -20.03 12.88
C SER A 115 2.27 -18.68 13.58
N GLY A 116 1.41 -17.69 13.29
CA GLY A 116 1.51 -16.35 13.86
C GLY A 116 2.62 -15.48 13.25
N ALA A 117 3.32 -15.94 12.21
CA ALA A 117 4.43 -15.22 11.58
C ALA A 117 4.19 -14.91 10.10
N GLY A 118 4.88 -13.89 9.60
CA GLY A 118 4.87 -13.47 8.21
C GLY A 118 5.90 -12.36 7.94
N SER A 119 6.33 -12.22 6.69
CA SER A 119 7.26 -11.15 6.28
C SER A 119 6.84 -10.58 4.93
N TYR A 120 6.84 -9.26 4.80
CA TYR A 120 6.34 -8.54 3.63
C TYR A 120 7.23 -7.35 3.29
N GLN A 121 7.41 -7.06 2.00
CA GLN A 121 8.08 -5.86 1.53
C GLN A 121 7.08 -4.99 0.78
N LEU A 122 6.84 -3.79 1.28
CA LEU A 122 5.86 -2.85 0.73
C LEU A 122 6.56 -1.71 0.02
N GLN A 123 5.97 -1.27 -1.10
CA GLN A 123 6.27 0.02 -1.71
C GLN A 123 5.08 0.93 -1.46
N VAL A 124 5.26 1.91 -0.59
CA VAL A 124 4.19 2.75 -0.06
C VAL A 124 4.29 4.13 -0.71
N PRO A 125 3.21 4.68 -1.26
CA PRO A 125 3.21 6.04 -1.79
C PRO A 125 3.60 7.07 -0.73
N ASN A 126 4.42 8.06 -1.09
CA ASN A 126 4.88 9.10 -0.16
C ASN A 126 3.76 9.96 0.45
N HIS A 127 2.57 9.97 -0.15
CA HIS A 127 1.42 10.68 0.41
C HIS A 127 0.69 9.87 1.49
N CYS A 128 0.99 8.58 1.65
CA CYS A 128 0.48 7.74 2.73
C CYS A 128 1.37 7.96 3.96
N GLU A 129 0.93 8.87 4.84
CA GLU A 129 1.70 9.27 6.03
C GLU A 129 1.71 8.20 7.12
N SER A 130 0.78 7.25 7.11
CA SER A 130 0.78 6.16 8.07
C SER A 130 0.09 4.90 7.55
N LEU A 131 0.45 3.75 8.14
CA LEU A 131 -0.11 2.44 7.84
C LEU A 131 -0.82 1.88 9.07
N ILE A 132 -1.82 1.04 8.83
CA ILE A 132 -2.50 0.24 9.85
C ILE A 132 -2.45 -1.23 9.46
N ALA A 133 -2.00 -2.06 10.39
CA ALA A 133 -2.04 -3.51 10.29
C ALA A 133 -3.12 -4.04 11.23
N VAL A 134 -4.10 -4.73 10.65
CA VAL A 134 -5.19 -5.38 11.37
C VAL A 134 -4.97 -6.89 11.29
N VAL A 135 -4.74 -7.50 12.44
CA VAL A 135 -4.55 -8.95 12.58
C VAL A 135 -5.85 -9.55 13.10
N SER A 136 -6.51 -10.33 12.26
CA SER A 136 -7.79 -10.98 12.55
C SER A 136 -7.57 -12.47 12.84
N VAL A 137 -7.98 -12.89 14.04
CA VAL A 137 -8.01 -14.30 14.43
C VAL A 137 -9.34 -14.91 13.99
N MET A 138 -9.32 -16.06 13.33
CA MET A 138 -10.52 -16.77 12.85
C MET A 138 -11.19 -17.55 13.99
N GLU A 139 -11.50 -16.85 15.08
CA GLU A 139 -12.19 -17.37 16.25
C GLU A 139 -13.39 -16.47 16.58
N PRO A 140 -14.53 -17.04 17.00
CA PRO A 140 -15.72 -16.27 17.29
C PRO A 140 -15.48 -15.35 18.49
N ASN A 141 -15.96 -14.10 18.39
CA ASN A 141 -15.86 -13.07 19.43
C ASN A 141 -14.43 -12.61 19.78
N THR A 142 -13.44 -12.86 18.91
CA THR A 142 -12.07 -12.38 19.11
C THR A 142 -11.89 -10.99 18.49
N GLN A 143 -11.44 -10.04 19.31
CA GLN A 143 -11.10 -8.69 18.85
C GLN A 143 -9.81 -8.73 18.02
N PRO A 144 -9.72 -8.03 16.87
CA PRO A 144 -8.47 -7.98 16.12
C PRO A 144 -7.38 -7.23 16.88
N LEU A 145 -6.12 -7.64 16.67
CA LEU A 145 -4.95 -6.88 17.11
C LEU A 145 -4.63 -5.82 16.05
N VAL A 146 -4.22 -4.64 16.52
CA VAL A 146 -4.11 -3.46 15.67
C VAL A 146 -2.80 -2.75 15.95
N TYR A 147 -2.04 -2.54 14.90
CA TYR A 147 -0.73 -1.92 14.94
C TYR A 147 -0.70 -0.79 13.92
N THR A 148 0.01 0.28 14.21
CA THR A 148 0.20 1.39 13.28
C THR A 148 1.67 1.71 13.09
N LEU A 149 2.00 2.25 11.93
CA LEU A 149 3.31 2.77 11.59
C LEU A 149 3.13 4.17 11.01
N ASN A 150 3.81 5.17 11.57
CA ASN A 150 3.89 6.49 10.95
C ASN A 150 5.13 6.58 10.08
N HIS A 151 5.00 7.17 8.90
CA HIS A 151 6.13 7.47 8.04
C HIS A 151 7.08 8.44 8.75
N ASN A 152 8.37 8.12 8.74
CA ASN A 152 9.43 8.86 9.43
C ASN A 152 10.32 9.65 8.45
N ASN A 153 9.81 9.91 7.24
CA ASN A 153 10.51 10.55 6.12
C ASN A 153 11.80 9.83 5.69
N GLN A 154 11.97 8.55 6.05
CA GLN A 154 13.06 7.73 5.54
C GLN A 154 12.63 7.01 4.25
N PRO A 155 13.58 6.75 3.32
CA PRO A 155 13.30 6.00 2.09
C PRO A 155 12.98 4.52 2.35
N GLN A 156 13.36 4.01 3.52
CA GLN A 156 13.09 2.66 3.97
C GLN A 156 12.88 2.64 5.48
N THR A 157 11.93 1.82 5.94
CA THR A 157 11.68 1.59 7.37
C THR A 157 11.39 0.11 7.63
N GLN A 158 11.88 -0.41 8.74
CA GLN A 158 11.49 -1.72 9.24
C GLN A 158 10.35 -1.57 10.24
N TRP A 159 9.31 -2.40 10.12
CA TRP A 159 8.19 -2.46 11.03
C TRP A 159 8.08 -3.86 11.63
N LEU A 160 8.36 -3.96 12.93
CA LEU A 160 8.22 -5.19 13.70
C LEU A 160 6.83 -5.22 14.36
N ILE A 161 6.06 -6.27 14.11
CA ILE A 161 4.76 -6.54 14.73
C ILE A 161 4.92 -7.76 15.65
N GLN A 162 4.68 -7.57 16.94
CA GLN A 162 4.94 -8.57 18.01
C GLN A 162 3.81 -8.62 19.04
#